data_AF-A0AAU3PJ04-F1
#
_entry.id   AF-A0AAU3PJ04-F1
#
_cell.length_a   1.000
_cell.length_b   1.000
_cell.length_c   1.000
_cell.angle_alpha   90.00
_cell.angle_beta   90.00
_cell.angle_gamma   90.00
#
_symmetry.space_group_name_H-M   'P 1'
#
loop_
_entity.id
_entity.type
_entity.pdbx_description
1 polymer ?
#
loop_
_entity_poly.entity_id
_entity_poly.type
_entity_poly.pdbx_seq_one_letter_code
_entity_poly.pdbx_strand_id
1 'polypeptide(L)'
;MRRAHAVDELKGHGFIDSQRAGIEVFKQLPPDAPLIVVEGVWQYSHHVCAGLRSHQGPILVVADWSGEIPGLVGLLNLTGSLAKAGVPYAALWSDDFTDEWAGDGLRTWLETGTLTHDTTHVRDLPALPADAETELGVALACQLRSEKAVIGVFDEGCMGMYYAIIDDELLNALGISKERLSQSALVVEMNKVTDGEAQAVRDWLDAAGMTFHTGTDEATELTDAQLLSQFRMYVAALRIADDFGRSCTA
;
A
#
# COMPACT_ATOMS: atom_id res chain seq x y z
N MET A 1 -20.09 -17.63 -17.78
CA MET A 1 -19.02 -17.31 -16.81
C MET A 1 -18.38 -18.62 -16.35
N ARG A 2 -17.05 -18.70 -16.29
CA ARG A 2 -16.30 -19.89 -15.80
C ARG A 2 -15.27 -19.41 -14.78
N ARG A 3 -15.14 -20.11 -13.66
CA ARG A 3 -14.09 -19.84 -12.67
C ARG A 3 -12.72 -20.24 -13.25
N ALA A 4 -11.72 -19.37 -13.08
CA ALA A 4 -10.36 -19.55 -13.60
C ALA A 4 -9.62 -20.74 -12.97
N HIS A 5 -9.90 -21.05 -11.70
CA HIS A 5 -9.22 -22.07 -10.90
C HIS A 5 -10.20 -22.82 -10.01
N ALA A 6 -9.83 -24.03 -9.57
CA ALA A 6 -10.65 -24.82 -8.68
C ALA A 6 -10.63 -24.29 -7.23
N VAL A 7 -11.61 -24.72 -6.43
CA VAL A 7 -11.55 -24.58 -4.96
C VAL A 7 -10.52 -25.58 -4.44
N ASP A 8 -9.67 -25.14 -3.51
CA ASP A 8 -8.76 -26.04 -2.79
C ASP A 8 -9.56 -26.72 -1.67
N GLU A 9 -9.79 -28.03 -1.81
CA GLU A 9 -10.58 -28.81 -0.86
C GLU A 9 -9.95 -28.85 0.54
N LEU A 10 -8.62 -28.81 0.64
CA LEU A 10 -7.92 -28.86 1.93
C LEU A 10 -8.01 -27.52 2.66
N LYS A 11 -7.97 -26.41 1.91
CA LYS A 11 -8.12 -25.06 2.49
C LYS A 11 -9.57 -24.66 2.69
N GLY A 12 -10.51 -25.34 2.01
CA GLY A 12 -11.93 -25.01 2.05
C GLY A 12 -12.30 -23.73 1.29
N HIS A 13 -11.38 -23.15 0.50
CA HIS A 13 -11.59 -21.90 -0.23
C HIS A 13 -10.87 -21.88 -1.57
N GLY A 14 -11.25 -20.91 -2.42
CA GLY A 14 -10.64 -20.69 -3.73
C GLY A 14 -9.76 -19.43 -3.81
N PHE A 15 -9.29 -18.85 -2.71
CA PHE A 15 -8.40 -17.68 -2.77
C PHE A 15 -7.03 -18.01 -3.36
N ILE A 16 -6.46 -17.05 -4.09
CA ILE A 16 -5.09 -17.10 -4.59
C ILE A 16 -4.19 -16.49 -3.50
N ASP A 17 -3.45 -17.33 -2.81
CA ASP A 17 -2.74 -17.00 -1.56
C ASP A 17 -1.22 -16.86 -1.72
N SER A 18 -0.72 -16.90 -2.96
CA SER A 18 0.68 -16.63 -3.25
C SER A 18 0.86 -16.19 -4.69
N GLN A 19 1.97 -15.49 -4.96
CA GLN A 19 2.39 -15.17 -6.32
C GLN A 19 2.59 -16.42 -7.18
N ARG A 20 3.09 -17.51 -6.58
CA ARG A 20 3.24 -18.79 -7.29
C ARG A 20 1.89 -19.35 -7.70
N ALA A 21 0.91 -19.38 -6.79
CA ALA A 21 -0.43 -19.84 -7.09
C ALA A 21 -1.05 -19.01 -8.22
N GLY A 22 -0.95 -17.68 -8.15
CA GLY A 22 -1.47 -16.81 -9.21
C GLY A 22 -0.83 -17.08 -10.57
N ILE A 23 0.51 -17.19 -10.63
CA ILE A 23 1.21 -17.54 -11.88
C ILE A 23 0.69 -18.85 -12.48
N GLU A 24 0.44 -19.88 -11.65
CA GLU A 24 -0.10 -21.15 -12.15
C GLU A 24 -1.53 -21.03 -12.68
N VAL A 25 -2.35 -20.15 -12.12
CA VAL A 25 -3.68 -19.82 -12.67
C VAL A 25 -3.54 -19.16 -14.04
N PHE A 26 -2.74 -18.09 -14.15
CA PHE A 26 -2.62 -17.31 -15.39
C PHE A 26 -1.98 -18.08 -16.54
N LYS A 27 -1.13 -19.08 -16.26
CA LYS A 27 -0.58 -19.98 -17.30
C LYS A 27 -1.65 -20.75 -18.08
N GLN A 28 -2.81 -20.99 -17.46
CA GLN A 28 -3.89 -21.80 -18.03
C GLN A 28 -4.99 -20.94 -18.67
N LEU A 29 -4.97 -19.63 -18.43
CA LEU A 29 -5.95 -18.70 -18.96
C LEU A 29 -5.60 -18.31 -20.40
N PRO A 30 -6.59 -18.22 -21.31
CA PRO A 30 -6.37 -17.58 -22.60
C PRO A 30 -5.96 -16.12 -22.35
N PRO A 31 -4.88 -15.63 -22.98
CA PRO A 31 -4.31 -14.32 -22.70
C PRO A 31 -5.26 -13.16 -23.04
N ASP A 32 -6.22 -13.38 -23.93
CA ASP A 32 -7.18 -12.41 -24.44
C ASP A 32 -8.58 -12.54 -23.82
N ALA A 33 -8.79 -13.52 -22.94
CA ALA A 33 -10.10 -13.72 -22.32
C ALA A 33 -10.51 -12.53 -21.44
N PRO A 34 -11.77 -12.07 -21.47
CA PRO A 34 -12.29 -11.14 -20.47
C PRO A 34 -12.17 -11.74 -19.06
N LEU A 35 -11.56 -11.00 -18.13
CA LEU A 35 -11.35 -11.43 -16.75
C LEU A 35 -12.10 -10.55 -15.77
N ILE A 36 -12.76 -11.21 -14.81
CA ILE A 36 -13.32 -10.58 -13.62
C ILE A 36 -12.52 -11.07 -12.42
N VAL A 37 -11.85 -10.15 -11.72
CA VAL A 37 -11.21 -10.39 -10.43
C VAL A 37 -12.20 -9.99 -9.34
N VAL A 38 -12.56 -10.94 -8.48
CA VAL A 38 -13.52 -10.71 -7.38
C VAL A 38 -12.73 -10.61 -6.08
N GLU A 39 -12.66 -9.39 -5.54
CA GLU A 39 -11.99 -9.05 -4.28
C GLU A 39 -13.02 -9.05 -3.15
N GLY A 40 -13.11 -10.16 -2.43
CA GLY A 40 -14.04 -10.32 -1.30
C GLY A 40 -13.37 -10.27 0.07
N VAL A 41 -12.06 -9.99 0.15
CA VAL A 41 -11.24 -9.90 1.37
C VAL A 41 -10.01 -9.03 1.07
N TRP A 42 -9.20 -8.74 2.09
CA TRP A 42 -7.87 -8.17 1.87
C TRP A 42 -6.98 -9.18 1.14
N GLN A 43 -6.40 -8.76 0.02
CA GLN A 43 -5.47 -9.56 -0.78
C GLN A 43 -4.19 -8.78 -1.07
N TYR A 44 -3.07 -9.49 -0.98
CA TYR A 44 -1.77 -8.97 -1.36
C TYR A 44 -1.67 -8.92 -2.89
N SER A 45 -1.72 -7.73 -3.50
CA SER A 45 -1.80 -7.54 -4.95
C SER A 45 -0.74 -8.33 -5.75
N HIS A 46 0.47 -8.52 -5.21
CA HIS A 46 1.51 -9.33 -5.86
C HIS A 46 1.10 -10.79 -6.16
N HIS A 47 0.09 -11.35 -5.48
CA HIS A 47 -0.41 -12.70 -5.77
C HIS A 47 -0.90 -12.84 -7.22
N VAL A 48 -1.55 -11.81 -7.75
CA VAL A 48 -2.17 -11.84 -9.09
C VAL A 48 -1.56 -10.83 -10.06
N CYS A 49 -0.89 -9.79 -9.56
CA CYS A 49 -0.35 -8.70 -10.38
C CYS A 49 0.59 -9.21 -11.48
N ALA A 50 1.43 -10.22 -11.20
CA ALA A 50 2.33 -10.78 -12.21
C ALA A 50 1.60 -11.35 -13.45
N GLY A 51 0.45 -12.00 -13.24
CA GLY A 51 -0.35 -12.54 -14.33
C GLY A 51 -1.22 -11.48 -15.02
N LEU A 52 -1.80 -10.55 -14.25
CA LEU A 52 -2.60 -9.45 -14.80
C LEU A 52 -1.76 -8.51 -15.68
N ARG A 53 -0.47 -8.33 -15.37
CA ARG A 53 0.45 -7.50 -16.17
C ARG A 53 0.74 -8.04 -17.56
N SER A 54 0.67 -9.35 -17.76
CA SER A 54 0.88 -9.98 -19.08
C SER A 54 -0.43 -10.34 -19.78
N HIS A 55 -1.57 -10.14 -19.10
CA HIS A 55 -2.89 -10.38 -19.66
C HIS A 55 -3.25 -9.30 -20.70
N GLN A 56 -3.89 -9.71 -21.79
CA GLN A 56 -4.21 -8.85 -22.94
C GLN A 56 -5.71 -8.57 -23.06
N GLY A 57 -6.56 -9.40 -22.45
CA GLY A 57 -8.00 -9.21 -22.42
C GLY A 57 -8.44 -8.10 -21.46
N PRO A 58 -9.70 -7.64 -21.56
CA PRO A 58 -10.23 -6.63 -20.63
C PRO A 58 -10.32 -7.21 -19.21
N ILE A 59 -9.99 -6.38 -18.22
CA ILE A 59 -10.00 -6.72 -16.80
C ILE A 59 -11.07 -5.88 -16.09
N LEU A 60 -11.94 -6.53 -15.32
CA LEU A 60 -12.81 -5.90 -14.34
C LEU A 60 -12.42 -6.37 -12.95
N VAL A 61 -12.15 -5.45 -12.04
CA VAL A 61 -11.99 -5.74 -10.61
C VAL A 61 -13.30 -5.38 -9.91
N VAL A 62 -13.89 -6.32 -9.19
CA VAL A 62 -15.13 -6.11 -8.42
C VAL A 62 -14.91 -6.40 -6.95
N ALA A 63 -15.52 -5.60 -6.06
CA ALA A 63 -15.44 -5.82 -4.62
C ALA A 63 -16.74 -5.49 -3.89
N ASP A 64 -16.91 -6.10 -2.71
CA ASP A 64 -17.93 -5.68 -1.75
C ASP A 64 -17.52 -4.38 -1.03
N TRP A 65 -18.52 -3.57 -0.68
CA TRP A 65 -18.39 -2.44 0.25
C TRP A 65 -18.82 -2.90 1.65
N SER A 66 -17.87 -3.31 2.48
CA SER A 66 -18.14 -3.77 3.85
C SER A 66 -17.19 -3.14 4.86
N GLY A 67 -17.73 -2.81 6.04
CA GLY A 67 -16.93 -2.38 7.20
C GLY A 67 -16.32 -3.54 7.99
N GLU A 68 -16.76 -4.78 7.73
CA GLU A 68 -16.29 -5.99 8.42
C GLU A 68 -15.30 -6.78 7.58
N ILE A 69 -15.48 -6.77 6.26
CA ILE A 69 -14.67 -7.53 5.31
C ILE A 69 -14.01 -6.56 4.33
N PRO A 70 -12.67 -6.49 4.26
CA PRO A 70 -11.97 -5.43 3.55
C PRO A 70 -11.80 -5.69 2.04
N GLY A 71 -12.85 -6.15 1.35
CA GLY A 71 -12.82 -6.41 -0.10
C GLY A 71 -12.49 -5.17 -0.91
N LEU A 72 -13.15 -4.03 -0.62
CA LEU A 72 -12.83 -2.75 -1.27
C LEU A 72 -11.37 -2.32 -1.06
N VAL A 73 -10.79 -2.61 0.11
CA VAL A 73 -9.38 -2.32 0.38
C VAL A 73 -8.47 -3.15 -0.54
N GLY A 74 -8.82 -4.43 -0.74
CA GLY A 74 -8.18 -5.31 -1.73
C GLY A 74 -8.28 -4.75 -3.15
N LEU A 75 -9.47 -4.31 -3.56
CA LEU A 75 -9.69 -3.67 -4.87
C LEU A 75 -8.83 -2.42 -5.04
N LEU A 76 -8.76 -1.52 -4.06
CA LEU A 76 -7.96 -0.30 -4.14
C LEU A 76 -6.45 -0.62 -4.25
N ASN A 77 -5.96 -1.59 -3.49
CA ASN A 77 -4.59 -2.08 -3.60
C ASN A 77 -4.29 -2.64 -5.00
N LEU A 78 -5.17 -3.50 -5.52
CA LEU A 78 -4.97 -4.12 -6.83
C LEU A 78 -5.07 -3.10 -7.96
N THR A 79 -6.10 -2.26 -7.97
CA THR A 79 -6.30 -1.24 -9.01
C THR A 79 -5.20 -0.18 -9.02
N GLY A 80 -4.73 0.26 -7.85
CA GLY A 80 -3.54 1.11 -7.75
C GLY A 80 -2.28 0.43 -8.31
N SER A 81 -2.16 -0.88 -8.12
CA SER A 81 -1.04 -1.67 -8.65
C SER A 81 -1.11 -1.83 -10.18
N LEU A 82 -2.33 -2.00 -10.74
CA LEU A 82 -2.57 -2.05 -12.18
C LEU A 82 -2.33 -0.69 -12.84
N ALA A 83 -2.82 0.39 -12.23
CA ALA A 83 -2.57 1.76 -12.67
C ALA A 83 -1.06 2.06 -12.72
N LYS A 84 -0.34 1.75 -11.64
CA LYS A 84 1.13 1.86 -11.59
C LYS A 84 1.81 1.05 -12.71
N ALA A 85 1.31 -0.16 -12.98
CA ALA A 85 1.86 -1.03 -14.01
C ALA A 85 1.46 -0.64 -15.45
N GLY A 86 0.63 0.40 -15.64
CA GLY A 86 0.11 0.80 -16.94
C GLY A 86 -0.86 -0.21 -17.55
N VAL A 87 -1.50 -1.04 -16.73
CA VAL A 87 -2.47 -2.05 -17.16
C VAL A 87 -3.87 -1.45 -17.15
N PRO A 88 -4.59 -1.39 -18.28
CA PRO A 88 -5.98 -0.94 -18.30
C PRO A 88 -6.89 -1.86 -17.48
N TYR A 89 -7.80 -1.28 -16.71
CA TYR A 89 -8.80 -2.01 -15.93
C TYR A 89 -10.09 -1.21 -15.81
N ALA A 90 -11.17 -1.91 -15.52
CA ALA A 90 -12.42 -1.38 -14.99
C ALA A 90 -12.56 -1.76 -13.52
N ALA A 91 -13.30 -0.96 -12.73
CA ALA A 91 -13.56 -1.23 -11.33
C ALA A 91 -15.05 -1.08 -11.01
N LEU A 92 -15.60 -1.99 -10.20
CA LEU A 92 -16.98 -1.92 -9.73
C LEU A 92 -17.05 -2.30 -8.26
N TRP A 93 -17.89 -1.67 -7.47
CA TRP A 93 -18.07 -2.03 -6.07
C TRP A 93 -19.50 -1.75 -5.61
N SER A 94 -20.02 -2.59 -4.72
CA SER A 94 -21.35 -2.39 -4.15
C SER A 94 -21.43 -3.10 -2.81
N ASP A 95 -22.38 -2.71 -1.97
CA ASP A 95 -22.69 -3.42 -0.73
C ASP A 95 -23.15 -4.86 -1.03
N ASP A 96 -24.12 -5.01 -1.94
CA ASP A 96 -24.70 -6.32 -2.30
C ASP A 96 -24.94 -6.55 -3.81
N PHE A 97 -24.53 -5.61 -4.66
CA PHE A 97 -24.71 -5.63 -6.13
C PHE A 97 -26.18 -5.68 -6.59
N THR A 98 -27.13 -5.26 -5.75
CA THR A 98 -28.55 -5.15 -6.14
C THR A 98 -28.94 -3.77 -6.68
N ASP A 99 -28.05 -2.78 -6.56
CA ASP A 99 -28.26 -1.42 -7.04
C ASP A 99 -28.13 -1.28 -8.57
N GLU A 100 -28.81 -0.27 -9.13
CA GLU A 100 -28.82 -0.01 -10.57
C GLU A 100 -27.43 0.32 -11.12
N TRP A 101 -26.60 1.03 -10.34
CA TRP A 101 -25.26 1.43 -10.78
C TRP A 101 -24.36 0.20 -11.00
N ALA A 102 -24.40 -0.77 -10.07
CA ALA A 102 -23.67 -2.03 -10.20
C ALA A 102 -24.21 -2.88 -11.35
N GLY A 103 -25.53 -2.99 -11.48
CA GLY A 103 -26.19 -3.75 -12.54
C GLY A 103 -25.86 -3.23 -13.94
N ASP A 104 -26.00 -1.92 -14.15
CA ASP A 104 -25.74 -1.26 -15.43
C ASP A 104 -24.24 -1.19 -15.75
N GLY A 105 -23.40 -0.97 -14.73
CA GLY A 105 -21.94 -1.01 -14.87
C GLY A 105 -21.45 -2.39 -15.32
N LEU A 106 -21.95 -3.45 -14.69
CA LEU A 106 -21.61 -4.83 -15.08
C LEU A 106 -22.10 -5.14 -16.50
N ARG A 107 -23.32 -4.75 -16.86
CA ARG A 107 -23.85 -4.92 -18.23
C ARG A 107 -22.97 -4.22 -19.26
N THR A 108 -22.65 -2.96 -19.01
CA THR A 108 -21.79 -2.14 -19.88
C THR A 108 -20.43 -2.79 -20.09
N TRP A 109 -19.80 -3.28 -19.01
CA TRP A 109 -18.51 -3.94 -19.11
C TRP A 109 -18.60 -5.28 -19.86
N LEU A 110 -19.66 -6.07 -19.64
CA LEU A 110 -19.85 -7.34 -20.36
C LEU A 110 -20.02 -7.13 -21.87
N GLU A 111 -20.63 -6.01 -22.29
CA GLU A 111 -20.86 -5.68 -23.70
C GLU A 111 -19.63 -5.05 -24.37
N THR A 112 -18.87 -4.23 -23.64
CA THR A 112 -17.82 -3.37 -24.23
C THR A 112 -16.40 -3.71 -23.78
N GLY A 113 -16.24 -4.45 -22.68
CA GLY A 113 -14.96 -4.66 -22.00
C GLY A 113 -14.44 -3.43 -21.24
N THR A 114 -15.23 -2.36 -21.12
CA THR A 114 -14.81 -1.09 -20.52
C THR A 114 -15.87 -0.55 -19.56
N LEU A 115 -15.43 0.26 -18.59
CA LEU A 115 -16.30 1.03 -17.70
C LEU A 115 -15.67 2.40 -17.47
N THR A 116 -16.43 3.47 -17.66
CA THR A 116 -15.94 4.84 -17.50
C THR A 116 -16.47 5.41 -16.18
N HIS A 117 -15.58 5.96 -15.36
CA HIS A 117 -15.93 6.66 -14.13
C HIS A 117 -15.91 8.17 -14.36
N ASP A 118 -16.79 8.89 -13.63
CA ASP A 118 -16.77 10.35 -13.63
C ASP A 118 -15.49 10.86 -12.97
N THR A 119 -14.63 11.46 -13.80
CA THR A 119 -13.36 12.06 -13.40
C THR A 119 -13.39 13.58 -13.55
N THR A 120 -14.56 14.21 -13.66
CA THR A 120 -14.70 15.67 -13.81
C THR A 120 -14.13 16.48 -12.65
N HIS A 121 -13.95 15.86 -11.48
CA HIS A 121 -13.27 16.44 -10.33
C HIS A 121 -11.74 16.46 -10.48
N VAL A 122 -11.18 15.63 -11.37
CA VAL A 122 -9.76 15.62 -11.70
C VAL A 122 -9.51 16.66 -12.79
N ARG A 123 -8.60 17.59 -12.51
CA ARG A 123 -8.29 18.70 -13.41
C ARG A 123 -6.80 19.00 -13.38
N ASP A 124 -6.30 19.51 -14.50
CA ASP A 124 -4.92 19.99 -14.58
C ASP A 124 -4.69 21.12 -13.56
N LEU A 125 -3.48 21.15 -13.01
CA LEU A 125 -3.06 22.23 -12.13
C LEU A 125 -3.08 23.55 -12.92
N PRO A 126 -3.88 24.56 -12.53
CA PRO A 126 -3.87 25.84 -13.21
C PRO A 126 -2.55 26.58 -12.97
N ALA A 127 -2.33 27.65 -13.74
CA ALA A 127 -1.23 28.57 -13.45
C ALA A 127 -1.33 29.07 -11.99
N LEU A 128 -0.26 28.88 -11.23
CA LEU A 128 -0.17 29.36 -9.86
C LEU A 128 0.06 30.88 -9.84
N PRO A 129 -0.48 31.60 -8.84
CA PRO A 129 -0.23 33.02 -8.67
C PRO A 129 1.27 33.30 -8.43
N ALA A 130 1.74 34.48 -8.82
CA ALA A 130 3.08 34.95 -8.48
C ALA A 130 3.07 35.57 -7.07
N ASP A 131 2.93 34.73 -6.05
CA ASP A 131 2.93 35.11 -4.64
C ASP A 131 4.04 34.41 -3.84
N ALA A 132 4.22 34.83 -2.59
CA ALA A 132 5.30 34.35 -1.73
C ALA A 132 5.26 32.83 -1.49
N GLU A 133 4.08 32.22 -1.43
CA GLU A 133 3.94 30.77 -1.23
C GLU A 133 4.39 30.00 -2.47
N THR A 134 4.02 30.48 -3.66
CA THR A 134 4.46 29.89 -4.92
C THR A 134 5.97 30.04 -5.11
N GLU A 135 6.51 31.23 -4.82
CA GLU A 135 7.96 31.48 -4.84
C GLU A 135 8.71 30.56 -3.86
N LEU A 136 8.20 30.41 -2.64
CA LEU A 136 8.77 29.52 -1.63
C LEU A 136 8.73 28.05 -2.09
N GLY A 137 7.59 27.57 -2.59
CA GLY A 137 7.44 26.19 -3.07
C GLY A 137 8.42 25.87 -4.22
N VAL A 138 8.60 26.78 -5.16
CA VAL A 138 9.59 26.64 -6.24
C VAL A 138 11.01 26.65 -5.68
N ALA A 139 11.33 27.56 -4.76
CA ALA A 139 12.65 27.63 -4.13
C ALA A 139 12.98 26.32 -3.38
N LEU A 140 12.05 25.77 -2.62
CA LEU A 140 12.21 24.50 -1.90
C LEU A 140 12.37 23.32 -2.88
N ALA A 141 11.60 23.27 -3.96
CA ALA A 141 11.75 22.23 -4.98
C ALA A 141 13.12 22.30 -5.68
N CYS A 142 13.60 23.52 -5.98
CA CYS A 142 14.94 23.74 -6.52
C CYS A 142 16.03 23.30 -5.52
N GLN A 143 15.88 23.68 -4.25
CA GLN A 143 16.81 23.30 -3.18
C GLN A 143 16.87 21.78 -3.00
N LEU A 144 15.73 21.09 -2.91
CA LEU A 144 15.66 19.64 -2.79
C LEU A 144 16.36 18.96 -3.99
N ARG A 145 16.15 19.47 -5.20
CA ARG A 145 16.81 18.95 -6.39
C ARG A 145 18.33 19.16 -6.41
N SER A 146 18.85 20.24 -5.82
CA SER A 146 20.29 20.50 -5.76
C SER A 146 20.99 19.82 -4.59
N GLU A 147 20.40 19.92 -3.39
CA GLU A 147 20.98 19.42 -2.14
C GLU A 147 20.74 17.92 -1.95
N LYS A 148 19.70 17.39 -2.60
CA LYS A 148 19.24 16.01 -2.52
C LYS A 148 18.72 15.65 -1.13
N ALA A 149 17.90 14.60 -1.08
CA ALA A 149 17.47 13.98 0.17
C ALA A 149 17.60 12.47 0.06
N VAL A 150 17.91 11.83 1.19
CA VAL A 150 17.90 10.38 1.32
C VAL A 150 16.71 9.98 2.19
N ILE A 151 15.91 9.04 1.67
CA ILE A 151 14.84 8.39 2.43
C ILE A 151 15.28 6.98 2.78
N GLY A 152 15.21 6.62 4.06
CA GLY A 152 15.49 5.27 4.52
C GLY A 152 14.23 4.41 4.36
N VAL A 153 14.34 3.25 3.73
CA VAL A 153 13.20 2.34 3.54
C VAL A 153 13.53 0.98 4.14
N PHE A 154 12.80 0.59 5.17
CA PHE A 154 12.98 -0.71 5.84
C PHE A 154 12.18 -1.82 5.16
N ASP A 155 12.86 -2.69 4.41
CA ASP A 155 12.26 -3.81 3.67
C ASP A 155 10.99 -3.42 2.87
N GLU A 156 11.20 -2.84 1.68
CA GLU A 156 10.15 -2.30 0.81
C GLU A 156 9.10 -3.34 0.38
N GLY A 157 7.85 -2.90 0.18
CA GLY A 157 6.79 -3.76 -0.35
C GLY A 157 6.08 -4.60 0.71
N CYS A 158 5.76 -3.99 1.86
CA CYS A 158 4.96 -4.59 2.91
C CYS A 158 3.74 -5.32 2.33
N MET A 159 3.56 -6.58 2.74
CA MET A 159 2.45 -7.41 2.27
C MET A 159 2.35 -7.53 0.73
N GLY A 160 3.45 -7.32 0.00
CA GLY A 160 3.49 -7.33 -1.46
C GLY A 160 2.50 -6.36 -2.11
N MET A 161 2.23 -5.21 -1.48
CA MET A 161 1.46 -4.11 -2.05
C MET A 161 2.28 -3.44 -3.16
N TYR A 162 2.14 -3.90 -4.40
CA TYR A 162 2.98 -3.44 -5.51
C TYR A 162 2.89 -1.93 -5.77
N TYR A 163 1.72 -1.32 -5.55
CA TYR A 163 1.53 0.12 -5.68
C TYR A 163 2.32 0.94 -4.66
N ALA A 164 2.64 0.37 -3.48
CA ALA A 164 3.35 1.06 -2.40
C ALA A 164 4.88 1.03 -2.58
N ILE A 165 5.37 0.22 -3.50
CA ILE A 165 6.77 0.23 -3.94
C ILE A 165 6.93 1.45 -4.85
N ILE A 166 7.87 2.36 -4.60
CA ILE A 166 8.05 3.55 -5.46
C ILE A 166 9.33 3.37 -6.26
N ASP A 167 9.26 3.42 -7.58
CA ASP A 167 10.43 3.21 -8.42
C ASP A 167 11.42 4.38 -8.26
N ASP A 168 12.71 4.06 -8.11
CA ASP A 168 13.77 5.03 -7.80
C ASP A 168 13.81 6.17 -8.83
N GLU A 169 13.56 5.88 -10.11
CA GLU A 169 13.56 6.87 -11.20
C GLU A 169 12.50 7.96 -11.03
N LEU A 170 11.38 7.67 -10.37
CA LEU A 170 10.35 8.68 -10.07
C LEU A 170 10.83 9.67 -8.99
N LEU A 171 11.57 9.17 -8.00
CA LEU A 171 12.07 9.96 -6.86
C LEU A 171 13.37 10.69 -7.20
N ASN A 172 14.27 10.06 -7.95
CA ASN A 172 15.59 10.59 -8.28
C ASN A 172 15.47 11.93 -9.04
N ALA A 173 14.48 12.07 -9.92
CA ALA A 173 14.19 13.31 -10.65
C ALA A 173 13.82 14.49 -9.72
N LEU A 174 13.19 14.18 -8.58
CA LEU A 174 12.83 15.13 -7.53
C LEU A 174 13.99 15.45 -6.58
N GLY A 175 15.14 14.78 -6.75
CA GLY A 175 16.28 14.90 -5.84
C GLY A 175 16.24 13.93 -4.66
N ILE A 176 15.32 12.97 -4.65
CA ILE A 176 15.17 12.00 -3.56
C ILE A 176 15.78 10.66 -3.96
N SER A 177 16.66 10.11 -3.12
CA SER A 177 17.24 8.78 -3.30
C SER A 177 16.88 7.85 -2.15
N LYS A 178 16.68 6.56 -2.43
CA LYS A 178 16.34 5.55 -1.43
C LYS A 178 17.58 4.86 -0.88
N GLU A 179 17.69 4.83 0.44
CA GLU A 179 18.60 3.97 1.17
C GLU A 179 17.82 2.76 1.71
N ARG A 180 18.17 1.56 1.25
CA ARG A 180 17.43 0.34 1.58
C ARG A 180 18.01 -0.29 2.83
N LEU A 181 17.19 -0.38 3.88
CA LEU A 181 17.57 -0.85 5.19
C LEU A 181 16.91 -2.20 5.47
N SER A 182 17.64 -3.07 6.17
CA SER A 182 17.04 -4.30 6.70
C SER A 182 16.33 -4.01 8.01
N GLN A 183 15.13 -4.55 8.20
CA GLN A 183 14.47 -4.52 9.52
C GLN A 183 15.28 -5.24 10.59
N SER A 184 16.13 -6.21 10.22
CA SER A 184 17.04 -6.85 11.18
C SER A 184 18.06 -5.88 11.77
N ALA A 185 18.50 -4.87 10.99
CA ALA A 185 19.39 -3.83 11.49
C ALA A 185 18.69 -2.96 12.53
N LEU A 186 17.39 -2.67 12.34
CA LEU A 186 16.57 -1.97 13.33
C LEU A 186 16.50 -2.75 14.65
N VAL A 187 16.26 -4.07 14.59
CA VAL A 187 16.24 -4.92 15.79
C VAL A 187 17.59 -4.92 16.51
N VAL A 188 18.71 -4.96 15.77
CA VAL A 188 20.05 -4.87 16.38
C VAL A 188 20.26 -3.51 17.04
N GLU A 189 19.81 -2.42 16.41
CA GLU A 189 19.94 -1.08 16.97
C GLU A 189 19.05 -0.87 18.20
N MET A 190 17.85 -1.44 18.22
CA MET A 190 16.96 -1.45 19.40
C MET A 190 17.65 -2.04 20.64
N ASN A 191 18.49 -3.06 20.47
CA ASN A 191 19.23 -3.69 21.58
C ASN A 191 20.32 -2.78 22.17
N LYS A 192 20.68 -1.69 21.50
CA LYS A 192 21.62 -0.68 22.01
C LYS A 192 20.92 0.48 22.73
N VAL A 193 19.59 0.56 22.67
CA VAL A 193 18.82 1.57 23.39
C VAL A 193 18.67 1.12 24.84
N THR A 194 19.09 1.96 25.77
CA THR A 194 19.05 1.62 27.20
C THR A 194 17.64 1.74 27.77
N ASP A 195 17.39 1.08 28.90
CA ASP A 195 16.12 1.20 29.63
C ASP A 195 15.82 2.65 30.01
N GLY A 196 16.84 3.40 30.42
CA GLY A 196 16.70 4.81 30.77
C GLY A 196 16.25 5.69 29.59
N GLU A 197 16.73 5.39 28.38
CA GLU A 197 16.30 6.12 27.18
C GLU A 197 14.85 5.79 26.80
N ALA A 198 14.47 4.51 26.85
CA ALA A 198 13.08 4.12 26.61
C ALA A 198 12.13 4.73 27.65
N GLN A 199 12.54 4.76 28.92
CA GLN A 199 11.75 5.37 30.00
C GLN A 199 11.65 6.89 29.82
N ALA A 200 12.72 7.57 29.37
CA ALA A 200 12.67 9.01 29.12
C ALA A 200 11.64 9.38 28.03
N VAL A 201 11.48 8.54 27.00
CA VAL A 201 10.41 8.72 26.00
C VAL A 201 9.03 8.59 26.63
N ARG A 202 8.83 7.58 27.50
CA ARG A 202 7.58 7.40 28.23
C ARG A 202 7.26 8.61 29.11
N ASP A 203 8.21 9.04 29.93
CA ASP A 203 8.04 10.17 30.84
C ASP A 203 7.72 11.46 30.07
N TRP A 204 8.34 11.65 28.90
CA TRP A 204 8.05 12.77 28.02
C TRP A 204 6.63 12.73 27.45
N LEU A 205 6.16 11.57 26.99
CA LEU A 205 4.78 11.39 26.49
C LEU A 205 3.75 11.63 27.59
N ASP A 206 3.99 11.09 28.80
CA ASP A 206 3.14 11.29 29.96
C ASP A 206 3.08 12.78 30.34
N ALA A 207 4.21 13.48 30.34
CA ALA A 207 4.28 14.93 30.58
C ALA A 207 3.58 15.76 29.49
N ALA A 208 3.58 15.28 28.25
CA ALA A 208 2.83 15.87 27.14
C ALA A 208 1.31 15.61 27.21
N GLY A 209 0.85 14.81 28.18
CA GLY A 209 -0.56 14.50 28.42
C GLY A 209 -1.08 13.27 27.67
N MET A 210 -0.18 12.46 27.08
CA MET A 210 -0.56 11.16 26.53
C MET A 210 -1.00 10.24 27.67
N THR A 211 -2.12 9.54 27.50
CA THR A 211 -2.60 8.54 28.46
C THR A 211 -2.53 7.16 27.83
N PHE A 212 -1.78 6.25 28.45
CA PHE A 212 -1.73 4.84 28.04
C PHE A 212 -2.67 4.00 28.90
N HIS A 213 -3.55 3.24 28.25
CA HIS A 213 -4.36 2.23 28.91
C HIS A 213 -3.63 0.89 28.88
N THR A 214 -2.87 0.61 29.93
CA THR A 214 -2.06 -0.62 30.01
C THR A 214 -2.67 -1.67 30.94
N GLY A 215 -2.38 -2.93 30.60
CA GLY A 215 -2.73 -4.11 31.37
C GLY A 215 -1.50 -4.95 31.71
N THR A 216 -1.73 -6.22 32.01
CA THR A 216 -0.68 -7.18 32.42
C THR A 216 -0.59 -8.41 31.52
N ASP A 217 -1.61 -8.68 30.70
CA ASP A 217 -1.61 -9.82 29.77
C ASP A 217 -1.24 -9.37 28.36
N GLU A 218 -0.01 -9.63 27.94
CA GLU A 218 0.48 -9.27 26.59
C GLU A 218 -0.30 -9.94 25.43
N ALA A 219 -1.06 -11.01 25.70
CA ALA A 219 -1.85 -11.68 24.67
C ALA A 219 -3.15 -10.93 24.33
N THR A 220 -3.68 -10.15 25.27
CA THR A 220 -5.00 -9.51 25.14
C THR A 220 -4.99 -8.00 25.43
N GLU A 221 -3.92 -7.50 26.05
CA GLU A 221 -3.79 -6.13 26.53
C GLU A 221 -2.46 -5.52 26.06
N LEU A 222 -2.45 -4.20 25.88
CA LEU A 222 -1.22 -3.45 25.72
C LEU A 222 -0.50 -3.37 27.07
N THR A 223 0.79 -3.69 27.12
CA THR A 223 1.57 -3.63 28.38
C THR A 223 2.66 -2.56 28.34
N ASP A 224 3.15 -2.17 29.52
CA ASP A 224 4.29 -1.25 29.63
C ASP A 224 5.56 -1.83 28.99
N ALA A 225 5.75 -3.15 29.02
CA ALA A 225 6.90 -3.80 28.38
C ALA A 225 6.85 -3.67 26.85
N GLN A 226 5.67 -3.84 26.24
CA GLN A 226 5.46 -3.63 24.81
C GLN A 226 5.69 -2.16 24.44
N LEU A 227 5.20 -1.22 25.25
CA LEU A 227 5.44 0.22 25.04
C LEU A 227 6.91 0.59 25.10
N LEU A 228 7.65 0.14 26.12
CA LEU A 228 9.08 0.39 26.23
C LEU A 228 9.85 -0.20 25.04
N SER A 229 9.47 -1.39 24.57
CA SER A 229 10.04 -1.99 23.35
C SER A 229 9.78 -1.12 22.12
N GLN A 230 8.57 -0.59 21.95
CA GLN A 230 8.24 0.35 20.87
C GLN A 230 9.04 1.64 20.98
N PHE A 231 9.24 2.20 22.17
CA PHE A 231 10.07 3.40 22.35
C PHE A 231 11.53 3.15 21.97
N ARG A 232 12.07 1.97 22.28
CA ARG A 232 13.40 1.58 21.76
C ARG A 232 13.44 1.56 20.24
N MET A 233 12.38 1.07 19.58
CA MET A 233 12.27 1.09 18.12
C MET A 233 12.31 2.52 17.56
N TYR A 234 11.56 3.46 18.16
CA TYR A 234 11.59 4.86 17.72
C TYR A 234 12.96 5.50 17.91
N VAL A 235 13.60 5.32 19.07
CA VAL A 235 14.96 5.84 19.31
C VAL A 235 15.96 5.24 18.32
N ALA A 236 15.90 3.92 18.09
CA ALA A 236 16.75 3.24 17.13
C ALA A 236 16.55 3.74 15.69
N ALA A 237 15.29 3.93 15.27
CA ALA A 237 14.97 4.48 13.96
C ALA A 237 15.51 5.91 13.79
N LEU A 238 15.41 6.75 14.81
CA LEU A 238 15.96 8.12 14.80
C LEU A 238 17.49 8.13 14.73
N ARG A 239 18.18 7.26 15.49
CA ARG A 239 19.64 7.12 15.39
C ARG A 239 20.07 6.65 14.01
N ILE A 240 19.39 5.65 13.46
CA ILE A 240 19.63 5.17 12.10
C ILE A 240 19.37 6.29 11.08
N ALA A 241 18.36 7.14 11.29
CA ALA A 241 18.13 8.30 10.43
C ALA A 241 19.28 9.31 10.50
N ASP A 242 19.73 9.66 11.71
CA ASP A 242 20.82 10.61 11.98
C ASP A 242 22.16 10.13 11.39
N ASP A 243 22.54 8.87 11.62
CA ASP A 243 23.79 8.26 11.14
C ASP A 243 23.96 8.36 9.61
N PHE A 244 22.85 8.35 8.88
CA PHE A 244 22.84 8.40 7.42
C PHE A 244 22.47 9.80 6.88
N GLY A 245 22.34 10.80 7.76
CA GLY A 245 21.94 12.17 7.38
C GLY A 245 20.58 12.23 6.69
N ARG A 246 19.66 11.31 7.05
CA ARG A 246 18.39 11.13 6.32
C ARG A 246 17.39 12.21 6.68
N SER A 247 16.63 12.63 5.67
CA SER A 247 15.54 13.59 5.84
C SER A 247 14.25 12.91 6.32
N CYS A 248 14.08 11.60 6.09
CA CYS A 248 13.01 10.77 6.66
C CYS A 248 13.29 9.26 6.57
N THR A 249 12.53 8.47 7.34
CA THR A 249 12.52 6.99 7.32
C THR A 249 11.09 6.48 7.15
N ALA A 250 10.89 5.46 6.31
CA ALA A 250 9.61 4.82 6.00
C ALA A 250 9.68 3.30 6.19
#